data_AF-A0A679FDC8-F1
#
_entry.id   AF-A0A679FDC8-F1
#
_cell.length_a   1.000
_cell.length_b   1.000
_cell.length_c   1.000
_cell.angle_alpha   90.00
_cell.angle_beta   90.00
_cell.angle_gamma   90.00
#
_symmetry.space_group_name_H-M   'P 1'
#
loop_
_entity.id
_entity.type
_entity.pdbx_description
1 polymer ?
#
loop_
_entity_poly.entity_id
_entity_poly.type
_entity_poly.pdbx_seq_one_letter_code
_entity_poly.pdbx_strand_id
1 'polypeptide(L)'
;MFDFTKLRRPNAAEQREQEQRRRADAIAADHTSRLLRSRDALRLTLTDHPDARFTIAGDCAVHLYGDQPNGREARAVWYAPDHMSRDEFDTIVAGYAIGATLDLRGYWKPFTGKSGTSFTFVAQFVQAADRAEPAARKSPDAEIAAFDP
;
A
#
# COMPACT_ATOMS: atom_id res chain seq x y z
N MET A 1 -22.92 -0.71 -45.30
CA MET A 1 -22.51 0.67 -45.00
C MET A 1 -22.77 0.89 -43.52
N PHE A 2 -21.73 1.10 -42.70
CA PHE A 2 -21.90 1.30 -41.25
C PHE A 2 -22.49 2.69 -40.98
N ASP A 3 -23.57 2.74 -40.20
CA ASP A 3 -24.24 3.98 -39.80
C ASP A 3 -23.59 4.53 -38.51
N PHE A 4 -22.73 5.54 -38.68
CA PHE A 4 -22.01 6.20 -37.59
C PHE A 4 -22.84 7.29 -36.89
N THR A 5 -24.07 7.56 -37.35
CA THR A 5 -24.93 8.63 -36.80
C THR A 5 -25.41 8.33 -35.37
N LYS A 6 -25.32 7.07 -34.94
CA LYS A 6 -25.66 6.61 -33.58
C LYS A 6 -24.45 6.48 -32.65
N LEU A 7 -23.22 6.67 -33.13
CA LEU A 7 -22.04 6.69 -32.27
C LEU A 7 -21.92 8.05 -31.57
N ARG A 8 -22.60 8.18 -30.43
CA ARG A 8 -22.39 9.30 -29.51
C ARG A 8 -20.96 9.23 -29.00
N ARG A 9 -20.11 10.19 -29.40
CA ARG A 9 -18.81 10.41 -28.75
C ARG A 9 -19.08 10.97 -27.35
N PRO A 10 -18.59 10.32 -26.28
CA PRO A 10 -18.67 10.89 -24.94
C PRO A 10 -17.94 12.23 -24.91
N ASN A 11 -18.54 13.25 -24.29
CA ASN A 11 -17.87 14.55 -24.12
C ASN A 11 -16.67 14.38 -23.17
N ALA A 12 -15.67 15.26 -23.25
CA ALA A 12 -14.46 15.21 -22.43
C ALA A 12 -14.75 15.16 -20.92
N ALA A 13 -15.85 15.77 -20.46
CA ALA A 13 -16.31 15.65 -19.07
C ALA A 13 -16.77 14.22 -18.70
N GLU A 14 -17.57 13.59 -19.57
CA GLU A 14 -18.06 12.21 -19.37
C GLU A 14 -16.91 11.20 -19.40
N GLN A 15 -15.90 11.43 -20.24
CA GLN A 15 -14.69 10.59 -20.29
C GLN A 15 -13.89 10.69 -19.00
N ARG A 16 -13.67 11.91 -18.48
CA ARG A 16 -12.95 12.11 -17.21
C ARG A 16 -13.66 11.46 -16.03
N GLU A 17 -14.99 11.55 -15.96
CA GLU A 17 -15.76 10.91 -14.89
C GLU A 17 -15.68 9.38 -14.96
N GLN A 18 -15.77 8.80 -16.17
CA GLN A 18 -15.59 7.36 -16.35
C GLN A 18 -14.17 6.90 -16.01
N GLU A 19 -13.14 7.67 -16.38
CA GLU A 19 -11.75 7.37 -16.01
C GLU A 19 -11.53 7.45 -14.51
N GLN A 20 -12.10 8.45 -13.84
CA GLN A 20 -12.05 8.58 -12.38
C GLN A 20 -12.73 7.39 -11.69
N ARG A 21 -13.91 6.98 -12.17
CA ARG A 21 -14.60 5.79 -11.65
C ARG A 21 -13.77 4.52 -11.84
N ARG A 22 -13.25 4.28 -13.05
CA ARG A 22 -12.39 3.13 -13.33
C ARG A 22 -11.14 3.10 -12.45
N ARG A 23 -10.51 4.26 -12.21
CA ARG A 23 -9.38 4.37 -11.29
C ARG A 23 -9.81 4.03 -9.85
N ALA A 24 -10.91 4.59 -9.38
CA ALA A 24 -11.41 4.32 -8.02
C ALA A 24 -11.74 2.83 -7.83
N ASP A 25 -12.39 2.20 -8.81
CA ASP A 25 -12.71 0.77 -8.80
C ASP A 25 -11.43 -0.08 -8.78
N ALA A 26 -10.42 0.29 -9.58
CA ALA A 26 -9.13 -0.41 -9.60
C ALA A 26 -8.38 -0.29 -8.26
N ILE A 27 -8.41 0.89 -7.64
CA ILE A 27 -7.81 1.12 -6.32
C ILE A 27 -8.52 0.26 -5.26
N ALA A 28 -9.86 0.23 -5.26
CA ALA A 28 -10.64 -0.57 -4.32
C ALA A 28 -10.41 -2.08 -4.50
N ALA A 29 -10.30 -2.54 -5.75
CA ALA A 29 -10.01 -3.94 -6.08
C ALA A 29 -8.60 -4.35 -5.64
N ASP A 30 -7.58 -3.51 -5.86
CA ASP A 30 -6.22 -3.73 -5.37
C ASP A 30 -6.19 -3.77 -3.84
N HIS A 31 -6.82 -2.78 -3.18
CA HIS A 31 -6.88 -2.73 -1.72
C HIS A 31 -7.52 -3.99 -1.13
N THR A 32 -8.66 -4.43 -1.68
CA THR A 32 -9.32 -5.69 -1.28
C THR A 32 -8.39 -6.90 -1.47
N SER A 33 -7.72 -6.98 -2.62
CA SER A 33 -6.78 -8.08 -2.92
C SER A 33 -5.60 -8.10 -1.95
N ARG A 34 -5.08 -6.93 -1.59
CA ARG A 34 -4.01 -6.76 -0.58
C ARG A 34 -4.48 -7.21 0.79
N LEU A 35 -5.66 -6.80 1.24
CA LEU A 35 -6.26 -7.26 2.49
C LEU A 35 -6.38 -8.78 2.57
N LEU A 36 -6.86 -9.43 1.49
CA LEU A 36 -7.00 -10.89 1.44
C LEU A 36 -5.66 -11.63 1.51
N ARG A 37 -4.57 -11.00 1.03
CA ARG A 37 -3.20 -11.55 1.12
C ARG A 37 -2.53 -11.27 2.47
N SER A 38 -2.98 -10.26 3.21
CA SER A 38 -2.45 -9.87 4.51
C SER A 38 -2.95 -10.78 5.62
N ARG A 39 -2.25 -11.88 5.86
CA ARG A 39 -2.57 -12.88 6.89
C ARG A 39 -1.84 -12.62 8.22
N ASP A 40 -0.72 -11.94 8.14
CA ASP A 40 0.22 -11.73 9.23
C ASP A 40 0.43 -10.23 9.50
N ALA A 41 0.85 -9.92 10.72
CA ALA A 41 1.31 -8.60 11.13
C ALA A 41 2.75 -8.67 11.65
N LEU A 42 3.53 -7.64 11.37
CA LEU A 42 4.92 -7.52 11.79
C LEU A 42 5.18 -6.09 12.25
N ARG A 43 5.59 -5.92 13.50
CA ARG A 43 6.14 -4.66 14.01
C ARG A 43 7.65 -4.68 13.84
N LEU A 44 8.21 -3.68 13.17
CA LEU A 44 9.61 -3.62 12.77
C LEU A 44 10.21 -2.27 13.17
N THR A 45 11.26 -2.27 13.98
CA THR A 45 12.07 -1.08 14.22
C THR A 45 13.22 -1.07 13.23
N LEU A 46 13.28 -0.05 12.38
CA LEU A 46 14.28 0.03 11.32
C LEU A 46 15.69 0.16 11.89
N THR A 47 16.59 -0.72 11.48
CA THR A 47 18.02 -0.66 11.86
C THR A 47 18.88 -0.08 10.75
N ASP A 48 18.34 -0.01 9.52
CA ASP A 48 18.99 0.56 8.35
C ASP A 48 18.02 1.46 7.58
N HIS A 49 18.56 2.30 6.70
CA HIS A 49 17.76 3.09 5.78
C HIS A 49 16.98 2.17 4.82
N PRO A 50 15.70 2.46 4.55
CA PRO A 50 14.95 1.73 3.53
C PRO A 50 15.62 1.85 2.16
N ASP A 51 15.78 0.71 1.49
CA ASP A 51 16.35 0.64 0.15
C ASP A 51 15.22 0.52 -0.87
N ALA A 52 14.93 1.63 -1.55
CA ALA A 52 13.95 1.70 -2.62
C ALA A 52 14.58 1.30 -3.96
N ARG A 53 14.01 0.25 -4.58
CA ARG A 53 14.45 -0.30 -5.85
C ARG A 53 13.32 -0.32 -6.86
N PHE A 54 13.65 0.04 -8.09
CA PHE A 54 12.77 -0.18 -9.23
C PHE A 54 13.13 -1.53 -9.87
N THR A 55 12.16 -2.43 -9.95
CA THR A 55 12.34 -3.71 -10.64
C THR A 55 12.37 -3.47 -12.15
N ILE A 56 12.91 -4.43 -12.91
CA ILE A 56 12.91 -4.38 -14.37
C ILE A 56 11.47 -4.36 -14.93
N ALA A 57 10.50 -4.89 -14.18
CA ALA A 57 9.08 -4.86 -14.53
C ALA A 57 8.42 -3.49 -14.26
N GLY A 58 9.16 -2.54 -13.67
CA GLY A 58 8.66 -1.21 -13.31
C GLY A 58 8.04 -1.14 -11.91
N ASP A 59 8.03 -2.24 -11.15
CA ASP A 59 7.51 -2.24 -9.78
C ASP A 59 8.45 -1.46 -8.87
N CYS A 60 7.88 -0.71 -7.93
CA CYS A 60 8.65 -0.05 -6.89
C CYS A 60 8.63 -0.91 -5.62
N ALA A 61 9.79 -1.44 -5.24
CA ALA A 61 9.97 -2.29 -4.07
C ALA A 61 10.85 -1.59 -3.03
N VAL A 62 10.39 -1.55 -1.78
CA VAL A 62 11.16 -1.00 -0.65
C VAL A 62 11.58 -2.15 0.24
N HIS A 63 12.89 -2.31 0.40
CA HIS A 63 13.46 -3.25 1.34
C HIS A 63 13.61 -2.60 2.71
N LEU A 64 13.11 -3.28 3.73
CA LEU A 64 13.11 -2.83 5.11
C LEU A 64 13.89 -3.86 5.94
N TYR A 65 14.86 -3.36 6.70
CA TYR A 65 15.70 -4.14 7.59
C TYR A 65 15.54 -3.59 9.00
N GLY A 66 15.34 -4.48 9.97
CA GLY A 66 15.07 -4.04 11.32
C GLY A 66 14.93 -5.17 12.31
N ASP A 67 14.65 -4.78 13.54
CA ASP A 67 14.42 -5.68 14.66
C ASP A 67 12.94 -5.77 15.01
N GLN A 68 12.52 -6.96 15.37
CA GLN A 68 11.24 -7.21 16.01
C GLN A 68 11.29 -6.81 17.49
N PRO A 69 10.13 -6.61 18.14
CA PRO A 69 10.07 -6.34 19.59
C PRO A 69 10.71 -7.43 20.47
N ASN A 70 10.87 -8.65 19.94
CA ASN A 70 11.53 -9.76 20.61
C ASN A 70 13.07 -9.78 20.42
N GLY A 71 13.65 -8.74 19.79
CA GLY A 71 15.08 -8.62 19.52
C GLY A 71 15.59 -9.48 18.37
N ARG A 72 14.71 -10.11 17.56
CA ARG A 72 15.11 -10.85 16.37
C ARG A 72 15.12 -9.94 15.15
N GLU A 73 16.18 -10.05 14.37
CA GLU A 73 16.25 -9.43 13.04
C GLU A 73 15.12 -9.96 12.15
N ALA A 74 14.54 -9.05 11.37
CA ALA A 74 13.56 -9.34 10.35
C ALA A 74 13.85 -8.54 9.07
N ARG A 75 13.48 -9.15 7.95
CA ARG A 75 13.56 -8.55 6.62
C ARG A 75 12.15 -8.44 6.08
N ALA A 76 11.78 -7.26 5.63
CA ALA A 76 10.52 -7.04 4.95
C ALA A 76 10.74 -6.40 3.58
N VAL A 77 9.81 -6.65 2.66
CA VAL A 77 9.72 -5.97 1.38
C VAL A 77 8.31 -5.45 1.21
N TRP A 78 8.17 -4.19 0.82
CA TRP A 78 6.90 -3.59 0.46
C TRP A 78 6.90 -3.28 -1.04
N TYR A 79 5.84 -3.69 -1.73
CA TYR A 79 5.62 -3.34 -3.13
C TYR A 79 4.59 -2.21 -3.20
N ALA A 80 5.01 -1.06 -3.71
CA ALA A 80 4.13 0.07 -3.93
C ALA A 80 2.97 -0.33 -4.86
N PRO A 81 1.74 0.13 -4.62
CA PRO A 81 0.64 -0.08 -5.55
C PRO A 81 0.88 0.58 -6.92
N ASP A 82 0.47 -0.07 -8.00
CA ASP A 82 0.66 0.43 -9.37
C ASP A 82 -0.02 1.79 -9.62
N HIS A 83 -1.06 2.10 -8.86
CA HIS A 83 -1.78 3.37 -8.94
C HIS A 83 -1.15 4.49 -8.10
N MET A 84 -0.18 4.17 -7.25
CA MET A 84 0.54 5.15 -6.44
C MET A 84 1.47 5.95 -7.33
N SER A 85 1.40 7.27 -7.22
CA SER A 85 2.31 8.14 -7.95
C SER A 85 3.73 8.06 -7.37
N ARG A 86 4.73 8.39 -8.19
CA ARG A 86 6.13 8.45 -7.73
C ARG A 86 6.32 9.46 -6.60
N ASP A 87 5.66 10.62 -6.66
CA ASP A 87 5.78 11.65 -5.63
C ASP A 87 5.20 11.18 -4.28
N GLU A 88 4.05 10.48 -4.31
CA GLU A 88 3.48 9.86 -3.12
C GLU A 88 4.41 8.79 -2.54
N PHE A 89 4.98 7.96 -3.41
CA PHE A 89 5.94 6.94 -3.02
C PHE A 89 7.19 7.56 -2.36
N ASP A 90 7.82 8.53 -3.01
CA ASP A 90 9.02 9.20 -2.51
C ASP A 90 8.73 9.91 -1.17
N THR A 91 7.55 10.52 -1.03
CA THR A 91 7.11 11.16 0.22
C THR A 91 6.96 10.16 1.36
N ILE A 92 6.40 8.97 1.09
CA ILE A 92 6.23 7.92 2.10
C ILE A 92 7.61 7.41 2.55
N VAL A 93 8.49 7.08 1.61
CA VAL A 93 9.81 6.51 1.89
C VAL A 93 10.72 7.53 2.59
N ALA A 94 10.68 8.80 2.19
CA ALA A 94 11.44 9.86 2.86
C ALA A 94 11.06 10.05 4.34
N GLY A 95 9.86 9.63 4.74
CA GLY A 95 9.40 9.66 6.13
C GLY A 95 9.97 8.53 7.01
N TYR A 96 10.67 7.56 6.43
CA TYR A 96 11.21 6.40 7.16
C TYR A 96 12.69 6.60 7.50
N ALA A 97 12.97 6.76 8.79
CA ALA A 97 14.33 6.93 9.33
C ALA A 97 14.78 5.69 10.10
N ILE A 98 16.10 5.55 10.28
CA ILE A 98 16.66 4.57 11.23
C ILE A 98 16.08 4.83 12.62
N GLY A 99 15.68 3.76 13.31
CA GLY A 99 15.01 3.80 14.60
C GLY A 99 13.49 4.01 14.52
N ALA A 100 12.94 4.35 13.34
CA ALA A 100 11.50 4.44 13.19
C ALA A 100 10.85 3.06 13.33
N THR A 101 9.69 3.02 13.99
CA THR A 101 8.93 1.78 14.14
C THR A 101 7.80 1.74 13.11
N LEU A 102 7.71 0.65 12.35
CA LEU A 102 6.71 0.43 11.34
C LEU A 102 5.82 -0.76 11.73
N ASP A 103 4.52 -0.59 11.59
CA ASP A 103 3.53 -1.66 11.64
C ASP A 103 3.21 -2.11 10.22
N LEU A 104 3.54 -3.37 9.92
CA LEU A 104 3.41 -3.98 8.61
C LEU A 104 2.29 -5.01 8.64
N ARG A 105 1.47 -5.05 7.59
CA ARG A 105 0.51 -6.14 7.36
C ARG A 105 0.79 -6.81 6.03
N GLY A 106 0.81 -8.13 6.02
CA GLY A 106 1.35 -8.88 4.90
C GLY A 106 1.36 -10.37 5.13
N TYR A 107 2.34 -11.03 4.56
CA TYR A 107 2.53 -12.48 4.73
C TYR A 107 4.00 -12.86 4.68
N TRP A 108 4.36 -13.95 5.34
CA TRP A 108 5.70 -14.51 5.21
C TRP A 108 5.88 -15.28 3.90
N LYS A 109 6.92 -14.94 3.15
CA LYS A 109 7.33 -15.66 1.94
C LYS A 109 8.66 -16.39 2.19
N PRO A 110 8.70 -17.73 2.05
CA PRO A 110 9.96 -18.45 2.09
C PRO A 110 10.79 -18.13 0.84
N PHE A 111 12.09 -18.00 1.03
CA PHE A 111 13.09 -17.92 -0.02
C PHE A 111 14.12 -19.01 0.20
N THR A 112 14.13 -20.00 -0.70
CA THR A 112 15.10 -21.09 -0.69
C THR A 112 16.30 -20.69 -1.53
N GLY A 113 17.42 -20.41 -0.87
CA GLY A 113 18.69 -20.11 -1.51
C GLY A 113 19.71 -21.24 -1.32
N LYS A 114 20.91 -21.05 -1.85
CA LYS A 114 22.02 -22.02 -1.69
C LYS A 114 22.44 -22.24 -0.22
N SER A 115 22.18 -21.27 0.66
CA SER A 115 22.53 -21.29 2.09
C SER A 115 21.40 -21.77 3.00
N GLY A 116 20.29 -22.27 2.44
CA GLY A 116 19.11 -22.72 3.19
C GLY A 116 17.87 -21.87 2.96
N THR A 117 16.82 -22.13 3.74
CA THR A 117 15.55 -21.40 3.68
C THR A 117 15.61 -20.17 4.59
N SER A 118 15.43 -19.00 3.99
CA SER A 118 15.20 -17.74 4.71
C SER A 118 13.74 -17.30 4.53
N PHE A 119 13.25 -16.44 5.41
CA PHE A 119 11.90 -15.88 5.29
C PHE A 119 11.99 -14.37 5.13
N THR A 120 11.20 -13.83 4.21
CA THR A 120 11.02 -12.38 4.04
C THR A 120 9.55 -12.05 4.23
N PHE A 121 9.27 -11.03 5.03
CA PHE A 121 7.91 -10.53 5.18
C PHE A 121 7.52 -9.70 3.97
N VAL A 122 6.49 -10.10 3.25
CA VAL A 122 5.98 -9.31 2.12
C VAL A 122 4.86 -8.43 2.63
N ALA A 123 5.17 -7.17 2.91
CA ALA A 123 4.22 -6.18 3.34
C ALA A 123 3.31 -5.76 2.18
N GLN A 124 2.00 -5.77 2.44
CA GLN A 124 0.98 -5.20 1.57
C GLN A 124 0.59 -3.79 2.03
N PHE A 125 0.68 -3.55 3.34
CA PHE A 125 0.44 -2.27 4.01
C PHE A 125 1.60 -1.94 4.96
N VAL A 126 1.94 -0.66 5.03
CA VAL A 126 2.98 -0.11 5.89
C VAL A 126 2.42 1.12 6.59
N GLN A 127 2.50 1.15 7.91
CA GLN A 127 2.12 2.30 8.72
C GLN A 127 3.27 2.64 9.67
N ALA A 128 3.67 3.92 9.74
CA ALA A 128 4.61 4.34 10.77
C ALA A 128 3.88 4.40 12.11
N ALA A 129 4.41 3.72 13.14
CA ALA A 129 3.78 3.62 14.45
C ALA A 129 3.66 4.99 15.14
N ASP A 130 4.58 5.91 14.85
CA ASP A 130 4.59 7.28 15.40
C ASP A 130 3.74 8.26 14.57
N ARG A 131 3.29 7.85 13.38
CA ARG A 131 2.38 8.66 12.56
C ARG A 131 0.96 8.38 13.04
N ALA A 132 0.56 9.08 14.11
CA ALA A 132 -0.84 9.26 14.43
C ALA A 132 -1.58 9.59 13.13
N GLU A 133 -2.67 8.87 12.85
CA GLU A 133 -3.57 9.21 11.75
C GLU A 133 -3.80 10.73 11.80
N PRO A 134 -3.65 11.48 10.69
CA PRO A 134 -4.24 12.80 10.65
C PRO A 134 -5.72 12.57 10.92
N ALA A 135 -6.18 13.00 12.09
CA ALA A 135 -7.52 12.74 12.62
C ALA A 135 -8.50 12.75 11.45
N ALA A 136 -9.09 11.59 11.15
CA ALA A 136 -10.10 11.48 10.13
C ALA A 136 -11.04 12.67 10.34
N ARG A 137 -11.11 13.57 9.35
CA ARG A 137 -12.14 14.61 9.36
C ARG A 137 -13.43 13.84 9.53
N LYS A 138 -14.03 13.91 10.72
CA LYS A 138 -15.35 13.37 10.97
C LYS A 138 -16.23 13.99 9.91
N SER A 139 -16.61 13.22 8.90
CA SER A 139 -17.71 13.63 8.02
C SER A 139 -18.92 13.85 8.93
N PRO A 140 -19.65 14.96 8.77
CA PRO A 140 -20.76 15.33 9.64
C PRO A 140 -21.99 14.40 9.55
N ASP A 141 -21.89 13.25 8.87
CA ASP A 141 -23.00 12.33 8.63
C ASP A 141 -23.10 11.16 9.64
N ALA A 142 -22.23 11.13 10.66
CA ALA A 142 -22.23 10.06 11.68
C ALA A 142 -23.05 10.38 12.95
N GLU A 143 -23.79 11.50 12.99
CA GLU A 143 -24.60 11.88 14.17
C GLU A 143 -26.09 11.51 14.10
N ILE A 144 -26.56 10.82 13.05
CA ILE A 144 -27.97 10.38 12.94
C ILE A 144 -28.05 8.85 12.86
N ALA A 145 -27.66 8.15 13.93
CA ALA A 145 -28.01 6.73 14.12
C ALA A 145 -27.95 6.24 15.58
N ALA A 146 -27.72 7.11 16.56
CA ALA A 146 -27.51 6.69 17.95
C ALA A 146 -28.42 7.40 18.97
N PHE A 147 -29.59 7.87 18.56
CA PHE A 147 -30.64 8.32 19.47
C PHE A 147 -32.01 8.11 18.84
N ASP A 148 -32.63 6.98 19.12
CA ASP A 148 -34.03 6.96 19.51
C ASP A 148 -34.25 5.77 20.49
N PRO A 149 -35.07 5.96 21.53
CA PRO A 149 -35.03 5.22 22.81
C PRO A 149 -35.59 3.80 22.79
#